data_AF-A0A846T9X8-F1
#
_entry.id   AF-A0A846T9X8-F1
#
_cell.length_a   1.000
_cell.length_b   1.000
_cell.length_c   1.000
_cell.angle_alpha   90.00
_cell.angle_beta   90.00
_cell.angle_gamma   90.00
#
_symmetry.space_group_name_H-M   'P 1'
#
loop_
_entity.id
_entity.type
_entity.pdbx_description
1 polymer ?
#
loop_
_entity_poly.entity_id
_entity_poly.type
_entity_poly.pdbx_seq_one_letter_code
_entity_poly.pdbx_strand_id
1 'polypeptide(L)'
;MALAAKMDEGNIQHSTFNAQHPSAAARFRVFTLLGDGELAEGSNWEAALAAAHYKLDNLVAILDQNTLQITGHTRDVMSNEPLDEKWRAFGWDVRS
;
A
#
# COMPACT_ATOMS: atom_id res chain seq x y z
N MET A 1 1.73 -8.14 -38.35
CA MET A 1 1.48 -9.31 -39.20
C MET A 1 2.43 -10.41 -38.72
N ALA A 2 2.03 -11.52 -38.09
CA ALA A 2 0.75 -12.21 -38.00
C ALA A 2 0.43 -12.66 -36.56
N LEU A 3 -0.86 -12.89 -36.32
CA LEU A 3 -1.52 -13.35 -35.11
C LEU A 3 -1.47 -14.89 -35.05
N ALA A 4 -1.15 -15.47 -33.88
CA ALA A 4 -1.45 -16.87 -33.58
C ALA A 4 -1.94 -16.96 -32.13
N ALA A 5 -3.26 -16.94 -31.96
CA ALA A 5 -3.91 -17.27 -30.69
C ALA A 5 -4.02 -18.79 -30.59
N LYS A 6 -3.46 -19.40 -29.54
CA LYS A 6 -3.90 -20.71 -29.04
C LYS A 6 -4.83 -20.44 -27.87
N MET A 7 -6.08 -20.87 -28.01
CA MET A 7 -7.04 -20.98 -26.93
C MET A 7 -6.68 -22.24 -26.15
N ASP A 8 -6.36 -22.10 -24.88
CA ASP A 8 -6.27 -23.20 -23.91
C ASP A 8 -7.20 -22.87 -22.75
N GLU A 9 -8.00 -23.84 -22.34
CA GLU A 9 -9.15 -23.68 -21.48
C GLU A 9 -8.71 -23.55 -20.01
N GLY A 10 -8.77 -22.33 -19.49
CA GLY A 10 -9.40 -22.06 -18.18
C GLY A 10 -8.58 -22.19 -16.90
N ASN A 11 -7.26 -22.41 -16.95
CA ASN A 11 -6.42 -22.28 -15.75
C ASN A 11 -6.17 -20.78 -15.49
N ILE A 12 -6.72 -20.24 -14.39
CA ILE A 12 -6.51 -18.84 -13.98
C ILE A 12 -5.06 -18.70 -13.50
N GLN A 13 -4.15 -18.52 -14.44
CA GLN A 13 -2.86 -17.92 -14.16
C GLN A 13 -3.13 -16.43 -13.94
N HIS A 14 -3.17 -16.02 -12.67
CA HIS A 14 -3.09 -14.60 -12.31
C HIS A 14 -1.91 -14.02 -13.07
N SER A 15 -2.24 -13.19 -14.06
CA SER A 15 -1.30 -12.48 -14.90
C SER A 15 -0.27 -11.80 -14.01
N THR A 16 1.00 -12.14 -14.19
CA THR A 16 2.12 -11.34 -13.73
C THR A 16 1.82 -9.87 -14.03
N PHE A 17 1.59 -9.08 -12.97
CA PHE A 17 1.50 -7.62 -13.02
C PHE A 17 2.91 -7.08 -13.28
N ASN A 18 3.45 -7.36 -14.46
CA ASN A 18 4.70 -6.78 -14.90
C ASN A 18 4.36 -5.43 -15.53
N ALA A 19 4.12 -4.43 -14.69
CA ALA A 19 4.08 -3.05 -15.11
C ALA A 19 5.52 -2.62 -15.44
N GLN A 20 5.99 -2.99 -16.63
CA GLN A 20 7.17 -2.42 -17.24
C GLN A 20 6.87 -0.97 -17.64
N HIS A 21 6.95 -0.09 -16.64
CA HIS A 21 7.21 1.33 -16.82
C HIS A 21 8.29 1.69 -15.82
N PRO A 22 9.58 1.67 -16.19
CA PRO A 22 10.59 2.33 -15.38
C PRO A 22 10.28 3.82 -15.43
N SER A 23 9.59 4.34 -14.40
CA SER A 23 9.81 5.73 -14.04
C SER A 23 11.32 5.86 -13.86
N ALA A 24 11.94 6.89 -14.44
CA ALA A 24 13.35 7.13 -14.15
C ALA A 24 13.48 7.17 -12.64
N ALA A 25 14.26 6.25 -12.05
CA ALA A 25 14.35 6.08 -10.61
C ALA A 25 14.47 7.45 -9.96
N ALA A 26 13.48 7.82 -9.14
CA ALA A 26 13.43 9.16 -8.58
C ALA A 26 14.75 9.46 -7.89
N ARG A 27 15.37 10.61 -8.18
CA ARG A 27 16.68 10.98 -7.61
C ARG A 27 16.67 11.13 -6.09
N PHE A 28 15.49 11.11 -5.47
CA PHE A 28 15.26 11.23 -4.04
C PHE A 28 14.13 10.30 -3.60
N ARG A 29 14.14 9.95 -2.31
CA ARG A 29 13.04 9.27 -1.63
C ARG A 29 12.28 10.25 -0.75
N VAL A 30 10.98 10.05 -0.63
CA VAL A 30 10.09 10.80 0.26
C VAL A 30 9.76 9.91 1.44
N PHE A 31 9.91 10.43 2.65
CA PHE A 31 9.56 9.71 3.87
C PHE A 31 8.48 10.49 4.60
N THR A 32 7.50 9.76 5.14
CA THR A 32 6.49 10.31 6.04
C THR A 32 6.38 9.41 7.27
N LEU A 33 6.15 10.02 8.43
CA LEU A 33 5.90 9.32 9.70
C LEU A 33 4.44 9.53 10.05
N LEU A 34 3.73 8.43 10.29
CA LEU A 34 2.32 8.43 10.70
C LEU A 34 2.19 7.82 12.09
N GLY A 35 1.32 8.38 12.92
CA GLY A 35 0.94 7.76 14.20
C GLY A 35 -0.16 6.72 14.01
N ASP A 36 -0.17 5.64 14.78
CA ASP A 36 -1.25 4.64 14.70
C ASP A 36 -2.64 5.19 15.07
N GLY A 37 -2.72 6.14 16.00
CA GLY A 37 -3.95 6.88 16.31
C GLY A 37 -4.44 7.80 15.18
N GLU A 38 -3.51 8.31 14.36
CA GLU A 38 -3.82 9.16 13.18
C GLU A 38 -4.54 8.37 12.08
N LEU A 39 -4.31 7.06 12.01
CA LEU A 39 -4.90 6.18 10.99
C LEU A 39 -6.41 5.98 11.14
N ALA A 40 -7.02 6.52 12.20
CA ALA A 40 -8.48 6.66 12.28
C ALA A 40 -9.04 7.66 11.24
N GLU A 41 -8.20 8.56 10.70
CA GLU A 41 -8.61 9.46 9.62
C GLU A 41 -8.62 8.78 8.25
N GLY A 42 -9.71 8.98 7.50
CA GLY A 42 -9.91 8.39 6.17
C GLY A 42 -8.89 8.88 5.13
N SER A 43 -8.41 10.12 5.27
CA SER A 43 -7.45 10.76 4.37
C SER A 43 -6.14 9.99 4.23
N ASN A 44 -5.69 9.32 5.31
CA ASN A 44 -4.51 8.46 5.27
C ASN A 44 -4.69 7.26 4.34
N TRP A 45 -5.89 6.66 4.33
CA TRP A 45 -6.22 5.54 3.46
C TRP A 45 -6.45 5.97 2.01
N GLU A 46 -7.03 7.15 1.79
CA GLU A 46 -7.12 7.75 0.46
C GLU A 46 -5.73 8.02 -0.14
N ALA A 47 -4.81 8.56 0.67
CA ALA A 47 -3.42 8.79 0.28
C ALA A 47 -2.68 7.47 -0.02
N ALA A 48 -2.88 6.44 0.82
CA ALA A 48 -2.31 5.11 0.60
C ALA A 48 -2.79 4.51 -0.73
N LEU A 49 -4.10 4.59 -1.03
CA LEU A 49 -4.67 4.11 -2.27
C LEU A 49 -4.14 4.89 -3.49
N ALA A 50 -4.05 6.22 -3.37
CA ALA A 50 -3.51 7.07 -4.43
C ALA A 50 -2.04 6.76 -4.71
N ALA A 51 -1.21 6.57 -3.67
CA ALA A 51 0.20 6.25 -3.83
C ALA A 51 0.43 4.93 -4.59
N ALA A 52 -0.38 3.90 -4.29
CA ALA A 52 -0.35 2.64 -5.02
C ALA A 52 -0.83 2.80 -6.47
N HIS A 53 -1.94 3.52 -6.68
CA HIS A 53 -2.49 3.79 -8.01
C HIS A 53 -1.48 4.51 -8.93
N TYR A 54 -0.81 5.53 -8.41
CA TYR A 54 0.20 6.32 -9.14
C TYR A 54 1.61 5.72 -9.10
N LYS A 55 1.78 4.53 -8.49
CA LYS A 55 3.06 3.80 -8.42
C LYS A 55 4.20 4.65 -7.84
N LEU A 56 3.94 5.31 -6.70
CA LEU A 56 4.93 6.13 -6.00
C LEU A 56 5.96 5.26 -5.26
N ASP A 57 6.80 4.56 -6.01
CA ASP A 57 7.85 3.66 -5.51
C ASP A 57 8.98 4.36 -4.74
N ASN A 58 9.02 5.69 -4.79
CA ASN A 58 9.95 6.52 -4.02
C ASN A 58 9.38 7.03 -2.68
N LEU A 59 8.13 6.73 -2.35
CA LEU A 59 7.49 7.10 -1.09
C LEU A 59 7.59 5.95 -0.05
N VAL A 60 7.98 6.30 1.16
CA VAL A 60 8.03 5.38 2.31
C VAL A 60 7.21 5.96 3.45
N ALA A 61 6.19 5.23 3.88
CA ALA A 61 5.45 5.48 5.10
C ALA A 61 6.06 4.68 6.26
N ILE A 62 6.38 5.37 7.35
CA ILE A 62 6.82 4.77 8.61
C ILE A 62 5.66 4.91 9.58
N LEU A 63 5.23 3.81 10.17
CA LEU A 63 4.16 3.82 11.15
C LEU A 63 4.73 3.72 12.56
N ASP A 64 4.48 4.73 13.38
CA ASP A 64 4.71 4.67 14.82
C ASP A 64 3.52 3.98 15.50
N GLN A 65 3.61 2.66 15.62
CA GLN A 65 2.62 1.83 16.30
C GLN A 65 2.93 1.74 17.80
N ASN A 66 2.81 2.86 18.50
CA ASN A 66 3.07 2.95 19.94
C ASN A 66 1.84 2.59 20.81
N THR A 67 0.69 2.27 20.21
CA THR A 67 -0.55 1.79 20.83
C THR A 67 -1.35 2.83 21.62
N LEU A 68 -1.00 4.12 21.53
CA LEU A 68 -1.61 5.19 22.31
C LEU A 68 -2.09 6.36 21.42
N GLN A 69 -3.22 6.92 21.82
CA GLN A 69 -3.74 8.18 21.29
C GLN A 69 -4.25 9.06 22.45
N ILE A 70 -4.71 10.28 22.13
CA ILE A 70 -5.09 11.29 23.14
C ILE A 70 -6.08 10.78 24.20
N THR A 71 -7.03 9.94 23.83
CA THR A 71 -8.10 9.45 24.71
C THR A 71 -7.88 8.03 25.26
N GLY A 72 -6.75 7.38 24.97
CA GLY A 72 -6.46 6.03 25.47
C GLY A 72 -5.71 5.17 24.47
N HIS A 73 -5.76 3.84 24.67
CA HIS A 73 -5.16 2.90 23.73
C HIS A 73 -5.90 2.92 22.40
N THR A 74 -5.16 2.86 21.29
CA THR A 74 -5.74 2.88 19.93
C THR A 74 -6.73 1.74 19.72
N ARG A 75 -6.45 0.54 20.24
CA ARG A 75 -7.37 -0.62 20.19
C ARG A 75 -8.73 -0.36 20.87
N ASP A 76 -8.75 0.46 21.92
CA ASP A 76 -9.94 0.70 22.74
C ASP A 76 -10.76 1.88 22.19
N VAL A 77 -10.12 2.82 21.49
CA VAL A 77 -10.78 3.99 20.91
C VAL A 77 -11.25 3.73 19.47
N MET A 78 -10.34 3.29 18.59
CA MET A 78 -10.64 2.94 17.19
C MET A 78 -9.52 2.06 16.62
N SER A 79 -9.72 0.75 16.65
CA SER A 79 -8.69 -0.19 16.23
C SER A 79 -8.45 -0.20 14.72
N ASN A 80 -7.18 -0.12 14.33
CA ASN A 80 -6.72 -0.26 12.96
C ASN A 80 -6.05 -1.60 12.65
N GLU A 81 -5.99 -2.52 13.61
CA GLU A 81 -5.32 -3.81 13.45
C GLU A 81 -6.13 -4.81 12.59
N PRO A 82 -5.46 -5.76 11.89
CA PRO A 82 -4.01 -5.84 11.68
C PRO A 82 -3.52 -4.82 10.64
N LEU A 83 -2.53 -4.01 11.00
CA LEU A 83 -2.05 -2.92 10.15
C LEU A 83 -1.34 -3.43 8.90
N ASP A 84 -0.46 -4.41 9.04
CA ASP A 84 0.31 -4.98 7.94
C ASP A 84 -0.59 -5.52 6.82
N GLU A 85 -1.66 -6.25 7.17
CA GLU A 85 -2.63 -6.74 6.19
C GLU A 85 -3.39 -5.60 5.51
N LYS A 86 -3.81 -4.57 6.26
CA LYS A 86 -4.49 -3.40 5.67
C LYS A 86 -3.59 -2.68 4.67
N TRP A 87 -2.34 -2.40 5.02
CA TRP A 87 -1.41 -1.73 4.11
C TRP A 87 -1.12 -2.58 2.86
N ARG A 88 -0.97 -3.90 3.00
CA ARG A 88 -0.86 -4.81 1.85
C ARG A 88 -2.12 -4.77 0.97
N ALA A 89 -3.31 -4.73 1.56
CA ALA A 89 -4.57 -4.65 0.82
C ALA A 89 -4.71 -3.33 0.02
N PHE A 90 -4.09 -2.25 0.49
CA PHE A 90 -4.01 -0.97 -0.23
C PHE A 90 -2.88 -0.91 -1.26
N GLY A 91 -2.17 -2.02 -1.50
CA GLY A 91 -1.17 -2.15 -2.56
C GLY A 91 0.25 -1.75 -2.16
N TRP A 92 0.57 -1.69 -0.87
CA TRP A 92 1.91 -1.36 -0.38
C TRP A 92 2.77 -2.61 -0.10
N ASP A 93 4.08 -2.47 -0.31
CA ASP A 93 5.06 -3.39 0.28
C ASP A 93 5.21 -3.05 1.77
N VAL A 94 5.14 -4.07 2.62
CA VAL A 94 5.14 -3.91 4.09
C VAL A 94 6.27 -4.72 4.69
N ARG A 95 7.01 -4.08 5.60
CA ARG A 95 8.06 -4.68 6.42
C ARG A 95 7.71 -4.46 7.89
N SER A 96 7.45 -5.55 8.60
CA SER A 96 7.09 -5.62 10.01
C SER A 96 8.22 -6.20 10.86
#